data_AF-A0A2W7QKZ9-F1
#
_entry.id   AF-A0A2W7QKZ9-F1
#
_cell.length_a   1.000
_cell.length_b   1.000
_cell.length_c   1.000
_cell.angle_alpha   90.00
_cell.angle_beta   90.00
_cell.angle_gamma   90.00
#
_symmetry.space_group_name_H-M   'P 1'
#
loop_
_entity.id
_entity.type
_entity.pdbx_description
1 polymer ?
#
loop_
_entity_poly.entity_id
_entity_poly.type
_entity_poly.pdbx_seq_one_letter_code
_entity_poly.pdbx_strand_id
1 'polypeptide(L)' 'MKKLSLGKLKLRSEEVLQRSHLANIFGGYDYDCYCGFTGGCGENDPFSVSRNSLEEALQYAASQCNGCGATCEGAYP' A
#
# COMPACT_ATOMS: atom_id res chain seq x y z
N MET A 1 42.11 3.01 13.40
CA MET A 1 40.65 3.07 13.11
C MET A 1 40.16 4.49 13.42
N LYS A 2 39.65 5.23 12.43
CA LYS A 2 39.18 6.61 12.61
C LYS A 2 37.77 6.60 13.23
N LYS A 3 37.56 7.34 14.32
CA LYS A 3 36.24 7.50 14.96
C LYS A 3 35.31 8.27 14.02
N LEU A 4 34.25 7.63 13.54
CA LEU A 4 33.13 8.32 12.90
C LEU A 4 32.27 8.94 14.00
N SER A 5 32.48 10.23 14.26
CA SER A 5 31.58 11.03 15.05
C SER A 5 30.31 11.27 14.24
N LEU A 6 29.33 10.38 14.37
CA LEU A 6 27.96 10.65 13.93
C LEU A 6 27.41 11.75 14.83
N GLY A 7 27.62 13.00 14.42
CA GLY A 7 26.98 14.15 15.03
C GLY A 7 25.47 13.89 15.06
N LYS A 8 24.83 14.12 16.21
CA LYS A 8 23.38 13.97 16.36
C LYS A 8 22.72 14.69 15.18
N LEU A 9 21.95 13.97 14.38
CA LEU A 9 21.21 14.51 13.25
C LEU A 9 20.23 15.55 13.83
N LYS A 10 20.62 16.82 13.80
CA LYS A 10 19.78 17.93 14.23
C LYS A 10 18.87 18.28 13.05
N LEU A 11 17.80 17.52 12.91
CA LEU A 11 16.70 17.94 12.05
C LEU A 11 16.07 19.17 12.69
N ARG A 12 15.93 20.25 11.92
CA ARG A 12 15.11 21.39 12.36
C ARG A 12 13.65 20.90 12.41
N SER A 13 12.83 21.45 13.30
CA SER A 13 11.43 21.02 13.43
C SER A 13 10.62 21.15 12.13
N GLU A 14 11.07 22.02 11.22
CA GLU A 14 10.59 22.21 9.85
C GLU A 14 11.01 21.08 8.86
N GLU A 15 12.05 20.31 9.18
CA GLU A 15 12.48 19.12 8.42
C GLU A 15 11.83 17.82 8.95
N VAL A 16 11.11 17.90 10.07
CA VAL A 16 10.23 16.81 10.51
C VAL A 16 9.03 16.84 9.58
N LEU A 17 9.02 15.94 8.60
CA LEU A 17 7.85 15.66 7.77
C LEU A 17 6.62 15.65 8.67
N GLN A 18 5.71 16.61 8.44
CA GLN A 18 4.46 16.66 9.18
C GLN A 18 3.78 15.29 9.05
N ARG A 19 3.16 14.81 10.12
CA ARG A 19 2.46 13.50 10.14
C ARG A 19 1.49 13.33 8.97
N SER A 20 0.89 14.43 8.50
CA SER A 20 0.03 14.51 7.30
C SER A 20 0.77 14.20 6.00
N HIS A 21 2.05 14.53 5.88
CA HIS A 21 2.89 14.22 4.71
C HIS A 21 3.46 12.79 4.75
N LEU A 22 3.56 12.18 5.94
CA LEU A 22 3.91 10.76 6.07
C LEU A 22 2.78 9.81 5.66
N ALA A 23 1.53 10.28 5.63
CA ALA A 23 0.38 9.49 5.19
C ALA A 23 0.44 9.10 3.70
N ASN A 24 1.27 9.80 2.91
CA ASN A 24 1.41 9.58 1.47
C ASN A 24 2.70 8.83 1.09
N ILE A 25 3.51 8.38 2.06
CA ILE A 25 4.59 7.43 1.76
C ILE A 25 3.98 6.03 1.74
N PHE A 26 3.15 5.77 0.73
CA PHE A 26 2.74 4.42 0.37
C PHE A 26 3.94 3.74 -0.28
N GLY A 27 4.85 3.20 0.53
CA GLY A 27 5.74 2.14 0.07
C GLY A 27 4.87 0.91 -0.15
N GLY A 28 4.71 0.48 -1.40
CA GLY A 28 3.89 -0.66 -1.77
C GLY A 28 3.79 -0.80 -3.28
N TYR A 29 3.44 -1.99 -3.74
CA TYR A 29 3.00 -2.19 -5.12
C TYR A 29 1.52 -1.82 -5.20
N ASP A 30 1.11 -1.27 -6.34
CA ASP A 30 -0.30 -1.09 -6.64
C ASP A 30 -0.87 -2.42 -7.15
N TYR A 31 -2.03 -2.80 -6.64
CA TYR A 31 -2.76 -3.98 -7.05
C TYR A 31 -4.13 -3.55 -7.54
N ASP A 32 -4.53 -4.04 -8.71
CA ASP A 32 -5.90 -3.88 -9.17
C ASP A 32 -6.71 -5.05 -8.63
N CYS A 33 -7.69 -4.72 -7.79
CA CYS A 33 -8.52 -5.69 -7.11
C CYS A 33 -9.97 -5.54 -7.54
N TYR A 34 -10.73 -6.61 -7.50
CA TYR A 34 -12.18 -6.58 -7.63
C TYR A 34 -12.83 -7.58 -6.70
N CYS A 35 -14.08 -7.32 -6.35
CA CYS A 35 -14.87 -8.23 -5.53
C CYS A 35 -15.27 -9.45 -6.35
N GLY A 36 -15.17 -10.65 -5.78
CA GLY A 36 -15.50 -11.90 -6.46
C GLY A 36 -14.30 -12.58 -7.14
N PHE A 37 -14.57 -13.24 -8.27
CA PHE A 37 -13.66 -14.13 -9.00
C PHE A 37 -13.66 -13.78 -10.50
N THR A 38 -12.61 -14.17 -11.23
CA THR A 38 -12.50 -13.96 -12.69
C THR A 38 -13.68 -14.59 -13.43
N GLY A 39 -14.38 -13.83 -14.28
CA GLY A 39 -15.65 -14.19 -14.91
C GLY A 39 -16.88 -14.01 -14.02
N GLY A 40 -16.73 -13.47 -12.81
CA GLY A 40 -17.78 -13.29 -11.80
C GLY A 40 -18.35 -11.88 -11.73
N CYS A 41 -19.23 -11.65 -10.75
CA CYS A 41 -19.71 -10.31 -10.44
C CYS A 41 -18.58 -9.49 -9.82
N GLY A 42 -18.37 -8.25 -10.31
CA GLY A 42 -17.35 -7.33 -9.81
C GLY A 42 -16.10 -7.23 -10.67
N GLU A 43 -15.80 -8.20 -11.55
CA GLU A 43 -14.62 -8.17 -12.43
C GLU A 43 -14.52 -6.90 -13.29
N ASN A 44 -15.66 -6.36 -13.74
CA ASN A 44 -15.72 -5.15 -14.55
C ASN A 44 -15.67 -3.85 -13.73
N ASP A 45 -15.53 -3.94 -12.40
CA ASP A 45 -15.46 -2.80 -11.48
C ASP A 45 -14.20 -2.91 -10.59
N PRO A 46 -12.99 -2.83 -11.19
CA PRO A 46 -11.75 -2.91 -10.45
C PRO A 46 -11.50 -1.63 -9.64
N PHE A 47 -10.82 -1.79 -8.50
CA PHE A 47 -10.35 -0.72 -7.64
C PHE A 47 -8.90 -0.96 -7.23
N SER A 48 -8.13 0.11 -7.13
CA SER A 48 -6.69 0.02 -6.81
C SER A 48 -6.45 -0.06 -5.30
N VAL A 49 -5.51 -0.93 -4.91
CA VAL A 49 -5.11 -1.19 -3.54
C VAL A 49 -3.58 -1.14 -3.44
N SER A 50 -3.04 -0.15 -2.72
CA SER A 50 -1.60 -0.03 -2.50
C SER A 50 -1.16 -0.78 -1.24
N ARG A 51 -0.41 -1.88 -1.37
CA ARG A 51 0.06 -2.71 -0.24
C ARG A 51 1.46 -3.25 -0.46
N ASN A 52 2.09 -3.81 0.58
CA ASN A 52 3.46 -4.34 0.46
C ASN A 52 3.52 -5.72 -0.21
N SER A 53 2.39 -6.42 -0.28
CA SER A 53 2.29 -7.74 -0.89
C SER A 53 0.89 -7.99 -1.46
N LEU A 54 0.80 -8.96 -2.38
CA LEU A 54 -0.47 -9.40 -2.95
C LEU A 54 -1.41 -9.97 -1.89
N GLU A 55 -0.86 -10.65 -0.88
CA GLU A 55 -1.64 -11.22 0.23
C GLU A 55 -2.29 -10.12 1.07
N GLU A 56 -1.57 -9.06 1.39
CA GLU A 56 -2.13 -7.89 2.09
C GLU A 56 -3.21 -7.19 1.26
N ALA A 57 -2.99 -7.07 -0.06
CA ALA A 57 -3.97 -6.51 -0.97
C ALA A 57 -5.25 -7.34 -1.01
N LEU A 58 -5.14 -8.66 -1.11
CA LEU A 58 -6.27 -9.60 -1.09
C LEU A 58 -7.06 -9.53 0.21
N GLN A 59 -6.38 -9.54 1.37
CA GLN A 59 -7.05 -9.45 2.67
C GLN A 59 -7.80 -8.11 2.82
N TYR A 60 -7.18 -7.02 2.40
CA TYR A 60 -7.81 -5.71 2.42
C TYR A 60 -9.01 -5.65 1.45
N ALA A 61 -8.84 -6.08 0.20
CA ALA A 61 -9.90 -6.12 -0.79
C ALA A 61 -11.08 -7.00 -0.32
N ALA A 62 -10.80 -8.18 0.23
CA ALA A 62 -11.83 -9.07 0.78
C ALA A 62 -12.64 -8.43 1.90
N SER A 63 -12.02 -7.56 2.72
CA SER A 63 -12.71 -6.78 3.76
C SER A 63 -13.68 -5.74 3.18
N GLN A 64 -13.42 -5.23 1.98
CA GLN A 64 -14.31 -4.30 1.28
C GLN A 64 -15.47 -5.03 0.57
N CYS A 65 -15.29 -6.31 0.26
CA CYS A 65 -16.21 -7.09 -0.56
C CYS A 65 -17.31 -7.83 0.21
N ASN A 66 -17.64 -7.42 1.44
CA ASN A 66 -18.75 -7.96 2.25
C ASN A 66 -18.84 -9.50 2.35
N GLY A 67 -17.71 -10.20 2.27
CA GLY A 67 -17.65 -11.67 2.33
C GLY A 67 -17.77 -12.40 0.98
N CYS A 68 -17.84 -11.70 -0.15
CA CYS A 68 -17.87 -12.30 -1.49
C CYS A 68 -16.51 -12.82 -1.99
N GLY A 69 -15.44 -12.65 -1.20
CA GLY A 69 -14.07 -12.84 -1.66
C GLY A 69 -13.60 -11.68 -2.56
N ALA A 70 -12.30 -11.62 -2.82
CA ALA A 70 -11.70 -10.65 -3.71
C ALA A 70 -10.60 -11.31 -4.53
N THR A 71 -10.43 -10.83 -5.75
CA THR A 71 -9.31 -11.17 -6.63
C THR A 71 -8.48 -9.92 -6.82
N CYS A 72 -7.16 -10.04 -6.76
CA CYS A 72 -6.22 -8.96 -6.99
C CYS A 72 -5.16 -9.42 -7.97
N GLU A 73 -4.78 -8.55 -8.89
CA GLU A 73 -3.66 -8.74 -9.81
C GLU A 73 -2.66 -7.61 -9.60
N GLY A 74 -1.37 -7.91 -9.76
CA GLY A 74 -0.33 -6.88 -9.63
C GLY A 74 -0.48 -5.87 -10.77
N ALA A 75 -0.72 -4.60 -10.44
CA ALA A 75 -0.63 -3.53 -11.41
C ALA A 75 0.86 -3.30 -11.68
N TYR A 76 1.39 -3.93 -12.72
CA TYR A 76 2.74 -3.61 -13.17
C TYR A 76 2.74 -2.15 -13.67
N PRO A 77 3.78 -1.36 -13.34
CA PRO A 77 3.94 -0.01 -13.86
C PRO A 77 4.11 0.03 -15.39
#